data_AF-A0A239D6M4-F1
#
_entry.id   AF-A0A239D6M4-F1
#
_cell.length_a   1.000
_cell.length_b   1.000
_cell.length_c   1.000
_cell.angle_alpha   90.00
_cell.angle_beta   90.00
_cell.angle_gamma   90.00
#
_symmetry.space_group_name_H-M   'P 1'
#
loop_
_entity.id
_entity.type
_entity.pdbx_description
1 polymer ?
#
loop_
_entity_poly.entity_id
_entity_poly.type
_entity_poly.pdbx_seq_one_letter_code
_entity_poly.pdbx_strand_id
1 'polypeptide(L)'
;KSGHLIEYQGNPVADIGTAFSNAAKRAELDYDVCPYDIRHLWITTMLDKQVEISAIAHLAGTSVRMIIKNYYEPHSSETEKAAALLPKLGTAQETPLRLVDRVRPVQVA
;
A
#
# COMPACT_ATOMS: atom_id res chain seq x y z
N LYS A 1 -3.31 -28.57 26.22
CA LYS A 1 -2.85 -27.33 25.56
C LYS A 1 -1.34 -27.34 25.56
N SER A 2 -0.75 -27.20 24.38
CA SER A 2 0.69 -27.36 24.15
C SER A 2 1.53 -26.14 24.54
N GLY A 3 0.91 -24.98 24.77
CA GLY A 3 1.60 -23.72 25.05
C GLY A 3 2.06 -22.96 23.80
N HIS A 4 1.78 -23.48 22.60
CA HIS A 4 2.11 -22.86 21.32
C HIS A 4 0.94 -22.03 20.75
N LEU A 5 1.25 -21.04 19.90
CA LEU A 5 0.26 -20.16 19.26
C LEU A 5 -0.67 -20.92 18.31
N ILE A 6 -0.15 -21.95 17.64
CA ILE A 6 -0.89 -22.78 16.69
C ILE A 6 -0.70 -24.24 17.11
N GLU A 7 -1.81 -24.95 17.34
CA GLU A 7 -1.82 -26.36 17.75
C GLU A 7 -2.81 -27.19 16.94
N TYR A 8 -2.47 -28.46 16.70
CA TYR A 8 -3.34 -29.46 16.10
C TYR A 8 -3.35 -30.71 16.99
N GLN A 9 -4.53 -31.09 17.47
CA GLN A 9 -4.73 -32.22 18.39
C GLN A 9 -3.81 -32.15 19.63
N GLY A 10 -3.59 -30.94 20.16
CA GLY A 10 -2.76 -30.72 21.33
C GLY A 10 -1.25 -30.81 21.08
N ASN A 11 -0.82 -30.92 19.83
CA ASN A 11 0.59 -30.86 19.42
C ASN A 11 0.89 -29.54 18.69
N PRO A 12 2.10 -28.99 18.80
CA PRO A 12 2.52 -27.85 18.01
C PRO A 12 2.48 -28.15 16.51
N VAL A 13 2.04 -27.17 15.72
CA VAL A 13 2.15 -27.22 14.26
C VAL A 13 3.51 -26.68 13.84
N ALA A 14 4.33 -27.53 13.21
CA ALA A 14 5.63 -27.11 12.68
C ALA A 14 5.54 -26.45 11.30
N ASP A 15 4.62 -26.92 10.45
CA ASP A 15 4.39 -26.43 9.09
C ASP A 15 2.92 -26.62 8.69
N ILE A 16 2.44 -25.77 7.78
CA ILE A 16 1.09 -25.80 7.21
C ILE A 16 1.06 -26.27 5.75
N GLY A 17 2.22 -26.45 5.10
CA GLY A 17 2.33 -26.71 3.66
C GLY A 17 1.44 -27.85 3.17
N THR A 18 1.53 -29.02 3.79
CA THR A 18 0.69 -30.19 3.42
C THR A 18 -0.81 -29.91 3.52
N ALA A 19 -1.24 -29.27 4.61
CA ALA A 19 -2.65 -28.94 4.82
C ALA A 19 -3.13 -27.92 3.78
N PHE A 20 -2.28 -26.93 3.49
CA PHE A 20 -2.56 -25.89 2.51
C PHE A 20 -2.66 -26.44 1.08
N SER A 21 -1.69 -27.23 0.63
CA SER A 21 -1.72 -27.86 -0.70
C SER A 21 -2.93 -28.77 -0.87
N ASN A 22 -3.33 -29.50 0.16
CA ASN A 22 -4.54 -30.32 0.12
C ASN A 22 -5.81 -29.48 0.03
N ALA A 23 -5.86 -28.32 0.70
CA ALA A 23 -6.97 -27.39 0.57
C ALA A 23 -7.04 -26.79 -0.84
N ALA A 24 -5.91 -26.38 -1.42
CA ALA A 24 -5.83 -25.86 -2.78
C ALA A 24 -6.31 -26.91 -3.82
N LYS A 25 -5.88 -28.16 -3.68
CA LYS A 25 -6.36 -29.28 -4.54
C LYS A 25 -7.86 -29.49 -4.45
N ARG A 26 -8.43 -29.42 -3.24
CA ARG A 26 -9.88 -29.56 -3.01
C ARG A 26 -10.68 -28.37 -3.55
N ALA A 27 -10.03 -27.21 -3.69
CA ALA A 27 -10.60 -26.02 -4.30
C ALA A 27 -10.42 -26.02 -5.84
N GLU A 28 -9.84 -27.08 -6.42
CA GLU A 28 -9.63 -27.24 -7.86
C GLU A 28 -8.84 -26.08 -8.49
N LEU A 29 -7.89 -25.51 -7.74
CA LEU A 29 -7.00 -24.47 -8.26
C LEU A 29 -5.97 -25.11 -9.21
N ASP A 30 -5.88 -24.55 -10.42
CA ASP A 30 -5.12 -25.08 -11.56
C ASP A 30 -3.63 -24.67 -11.54
N TYR A 31 -3.23 -23.88 -10.55
CA TYR A 31 -1.86 -23.41 -10.37
C TYR A 31 -1.30 -23.82 -9.00
N ASP A 32 0.02 -23.75 -8.87
CA ASP A 32 0.71 -24.05 -7.62
C ASP A 32 0.50 -22.88 -6.62
N VAL A 33 -0.39 -23.10 -5.66
CA VAL A 33 -0.73 -22.10 -4.65
C VAL A 33 0.24 -22.21 -3.48
N CYS A 34 0.80 -21.07 -3.08
CA CYS A 34 1.66 -20.96 -1.92
C CYS A 34 1.00 -20.13 -0.81
N PRO A 35 1.43 -20.27 0.46
CA PRO A 35 0.91 -19.44 1.55
C PRO A 35 1.09 -17.93 1.33
N TYR A 36 2.08 -17.52 0.52
CA TYR A 36 2.28 -16.11 0.14
C TYR A 36 1.11 -15.56 -0.70
N ASP A 37 0.36 -16.39 -1.41
CA ASP A 37 -0.81 -15.94 -2.17
C ASP A 37 -1.93 -15.42 -1.26
N ILE A 38 -2.10 -16.02 -0.07
CA ILE A 38 -3.04 -15.50 0.93
C ILE A 38 -2.62 -14.10 1.37
N ARG A 39 -1.32 -13.89 1.57
CA ARG A 39 -0.78 -12.58 1.93
C ARG A 39 -1.00 -11.58 0.80
N HIS A 40 -0.73 -11.97 -0.45
CA HIS A 40 -0.97 -11.11 -1.62
C HIS A 40 -2.44 -10.72 -1.72
N LEU A 41 -3.35 -11.69 -1.61
CA LEU A 41 -4.79 -11.47 -1.60
C LEU A 41 -5.22 -10.50 -0.51
N TRP A 42 -4.69 -10.67 0.71
CA TRP A 42 -5.01 -9.78 1.83
C TRP A 42 -4.55 -8.34 1.56
N ILE A 43 -3.32 -8.14 1.04
CA ILE A 43 -2.80 -6.80 0.71
C ILE A 43 -3.70 -6.13 -0.33
N THR A 44 -3.99 -6.81 -1.44
CA THR A 44 -4.85 -6.28 -2.51
C THR A 44 -6.25 -5.93 -1.99
N THR A 45 -6.86 -6.83 -1.21
CA THR A 45 -8.20 -6.60 -0.62
C THR A 45 -8.24 -5.37 0.29
N MET A 46 -7.16 -5.10 1.05
CA MET A 46 -7.08 -3.93 1.92
C MET A 46 -6.88 -2.63 1.12
N LEU A 47 -6.12 -2.68 0.03
CA LEU A 47 -6.00 -1.55 -0.90
C LEU A 47 -7.34 -1.22 -1.55
N ASP A 48 -8.09 -2.23 -2.01
CA ASP A 48 -9.43 -2.05 -2.59
C ASP A 48 -10.42 -1.42 -1.60
N LYS A 49 -10.26 -1.73 -0.30
CA LYS A 49 -11.03 -1.13 0.80
C LYS A 49 -10.56 0.28 1.18
N GLN A 50 -9.60 0.85 0.44
CA GLN A 50 -9.02 2.17 0.69
C GLN A 50 -8.38 2.29 2.09
N VAL A 51 -7.85 1.18 2.61
CA VAL A 51 -7.09 1.20 3.87
C VAL A 51 -5.73 1.86 3.62
N GLU A 52 -5.27 2.62 4.61
CA GLU A 52 -4.03 3.35 4.52
C GLU A 52 -2.81 2.42 4.31
N ILE A 53 -1.95 2.77 3.36
CA ILE A 53 -0.86 1.91 2.86
C ILE A 53 0.19 1.62 3.95
N SER A 54 0.53 2.57 4.81
CA SER A 54 1.50 2.38 5.88
C SER A 54 1.01 1.39 6.94
N ALA A 55 -0.29 1.39 7.26
CA ALA A 55 -0.92 0.41 8.14
C ALA A 55 -0.89 -0.99 7.52
N ILE A 56 -1.21 -1.11 6.22
CA ILE A 56 -1.09 -2.37 5.49
C ILE A 56 0.37 -2.85 5.51
N ALA A 57 1.34 -1.97 5.25
CA ALA A 57 2.77 -2.29 5.26
C ALA A 57 3.22 -2.81 6.63
N HIS A 58 2.79 -2.15 7.70
CA HIS A 58 3.11 -2.52 9.08
C HIS A 58 2.56 -3.91 9.43
N LEU A 59 1.28 -4.16 9.17
CA LEU A 59 0.63 -5.45 9.47
C LEU A 59 1.14 -6.58 8.59
N ALA A 60 1.43 -6.29 7.32
CA ALA A 60 2.12 -7.22 6.46
C ALA A 60 3.56 -7.48 6.97
N GLY A 61 4.23 -6.52 7.60
CA GLY A 61 5.67 -6.63 7.86
C GLY A 61 6.46 -6.50 6.55
N THR A 62 6.13 -5.49 5.76
CA THR A 62 6.88 -5.12 4.54
C THR A 62 7.01 -3.60 4.45
N SER A 63 7.72 -3.10 3.43
CA SER A 63 7.86 -1.67 3.21
C SER A 63 6.72 -1.10 2.37
N VAL A 64 6.34 0.14 2.62
CA VAL A 64 5.40 0.92 1.79
C VAL A 64 5.85 0.91 0.32
N ARG A 65 7.15 1.07 0.07
CA ARG A 65 7.72 1.03 -1.28
C ARG A 65 7.44 -0.30 -1.99
N MET A 66 7.52 -1.43 -1.28
CA MET A 66 7.23 -2.74 -1.86
C MET A 66 5.75 -2.84 -2.23
N ILE A 67 4.86 -2.37 -1.36
CA ILE A 67 3.42 -2.40 -1.64
C ILE A 67 3.09 -1.55 -2.88
N ILE A 68 3.59 -0.32 -2.93
CA ILE A 68 3.36 0.57 -4.08
C ILE A 68 3.90 -0.06 -5.37
N LYS A 69 5.07 -0.69 -5.32
CA LYS A 69 5.68 -1.30 -6.51
C LYS A 69 4.89 -2.50 -7.05
N ASN A 70 4.33 -3.33 -6.17
CA ASN A 70 3.82 -4.65 -6.55
C ASN A 70 2.29 -4.78 -6.60
N TYR A 71 1.55 -3.89 -5.94
CA TYR A 71 0.08 -4.01 -5.83
C TYR A 71 -0.66 -2.71 -6.15
N TYR A 72 0.02 -1.57 -6.17
CA TYR A 72 -0.65 -0.30 -6.36
C TYR A 72 -0.74 0.06 -7.84
N GLU A 73 -1.97 0.07 -8.35
CA GLU A 73 -2.30 0.71 -9.61
C GLU A 73 -3.20 1.92 -9.31
N PRO A 74 -2.86 3.13 -9.77
CA PRO A 74 -3.70 4.29 -9.53
C PRO A 74 -5.10 4.08 -10.12
N HIS A 75 -6.10 3.90 -9.26
CA HIS A 75 -7.49 3.77 -9.72
C HIS A 75 -7.98 5.11 -10.29
N SER A 76 -8.66 5.06 -11.44
CA SER A 76 -9.20 6.25 -12.11
C SER A 76 -10.14 7.05 -11.19
N SER A 77 -10.96 6.36 -10.40
CA SER A 77 -11.93 6.99 -9.49
C SER A 77 -11.28 7.78 -8.34
N GLU A 78 -10.16 7.31 -7.79
CA GLU A 78 -9.38 8.07 -6.80
C GLU A 78 -8.69 9.27 -7.42
N THR A 79 -8.20 9.11 -8.66
CA THR A 79 -7.58 10.19 -9.43
C THR A 79 -8.58 11.31 -9.67
N GLU A 80 -9.82 10.98 -10.03
CA GLU A 80 -10.92 11.94 -10.20
C GLU A 80 -11.30 12.64 -8.88
N LYS A 81 -11.39 11.89 -7.77
CA LYS A 81 -11.63 12.46 -6.43
C LYS A 81 -10.50 13.42 -6.03
N ALA A 82 -9.25 13.03 -6.25
CA ALA A 82 -8.08 13.87 -5.95
C ALA A 82 -8.07 15.13 -6.81
N ALA A 83 -8.41 15.02 -8.10
CA ALA A 83 -8.55 16.16 -8.99
C ALA A 83 -9.66 17.11 -8.53
N ALA A 84 -10.79 16.59 -8.04
CA ALA A 84 -11.89 17.40 -7.51
C ALA A 84 -11.54 18.15 -6.22
N LEU A 85 -10.57 17.65 -5.43
CA LEU A 85 -10.05 18.31 -4.23
C LEU A 85 -9.01 19.38 -4.52
N LEU A 86 -8.54 19.52 -5.77
CA LEU A 86 -7.58 20.56 -6.11
C LEU A 86 -8.17 21.95 -5.78
N PRO A 87 -7.38 22.85 -5.17
CA PRO A 87 -7.83 24.20 -4.91
C PRO A 87 -8.17 24.87 -6.23
N LYS A 88 -9.37 25.43 -6.33
CA LYS A 88 -9.73 26.25 -7.48
C LYS A 88 -8.78 27.44 -7.47
N LEU A 89 -7.92 27.54 -8.48
CA LEU A 89 -7.12 28.72 -8.72
C LEU A 89 -8.10 29.87 -8.87
N GLY A 90 -8.14 30.77 -7.88
CA GLY A 90 -8.88 32.01 -7.99
C GLY A 90 -8.41 32.68 -9.27
N THR A 91 -9.34 33.06 -10.15
CA THR A 91 -9.05 33.92 -11.30
C THR A 91 -8.13 35.02 -10.82
N ALA A 92 -6.90 35.03 -11.35
CA ALA A 92 -5.83 35.91 -10.92
C ALA A 92 -6.41 37.30 -10.65
N GLN A 93 -6.53 37.68 -9.38
CA GLN A 93 -6.64 39.08 -9.05
C GLN A 93 -5.29 39.63 -9.45
N GLU A 94 -5.25 40.39 -10.56
CA GLU A 94 -4.08 41.09 -11.05
C GLU A 94 -3.51 41.90 -9.89
N THR A 95 -2.55 41.30 -9.19
CA THR A 95 -1.75 42.01 -8.21
C THR A 95 -0.66 42.65 -9.06
N PRO A 96 -0.66 43.97 -9.29
CA PRO A 96 0.37 44.59 -10.10
C PRO A 96 1.71 44.28 -9.44
N LEU A 97 2.59 43.63 -10.20
CA LEU A 97 3.93 43.26 -9.80
C LEU A 97 4.63 44.53 -9.29
N ARG A 98 4.76 44.71 -7.97
CA ARG A 98 5.69 45.69 -7.44
C ARG A 98 7.09 45.12 -7.65
N LEU A 99 7.73 45.58 -8.72
CA LEU A 99 9.16 45.43 -8.96
C LEU A 99 9.89 46.06 -7.76
N VAL A 100 10.27 45.24 -6.78
CA VAL A 100 11.16 45.68 -5.71
C VAL A 100 12.57 45.47 -6.23
N ASP A 101 13.15 46.55 -6.74
CA ASP A 101 14.58 46.63 -7.02
C ASP A 101 15.37 46.24 -5.76
N ARG A 102 16.03 45.08 -5.81
CA ARG A 102 17.14 44.75 -4.90
C ARG A 102 18.33 44.28 -5.71
N VAL A 103 18.96 45.24 -6.39
CA VAL A 103 20.38 45.11 -6.70
C VAL A 103 21.14 45.44 -5.42
N ARG A 104 21.70 44.43 -4.75
CA ARG A 104 22.75 44.65 -3.74
C ARG A 104 24.10 44.65 -4.47
N PRO A 105 24.92 45.71 -4.37
CA PRO A 105 26.27 45.66 -4.93
C PRO A 105 27.12 44.67 -4.11
N VAL A 106 27.76 43.73 -4.81
CA VAL A 106 28.83 42.89 -4.26
C VAL A 106 30.04 43.80 -4.04
N GLN A 107 30.44 44.00 -2.79
CA GLN A 107 31.75 44.54 -2.46
C GLN A 107 32.78 43.41 -2.59
N VAL A 108 33.70 43.59 -3.53
CA VAL A 108 34.88 42.75 -3.71
C VAL A 108 35.97 43.31 -2.80
N ALA A 109 36.55 42.47 -1.94
CA ALA A 109 37.74 42.76 -1.16
C ALA A 109 38.93 41.98 -1.73
#